data_AF-X1DRD4-F1
#
_entry.id   AF-X1DRD4-F1
#
_cell.length_a   1.000
_cell.length_b   1.000
_cell.length_c   1.000
_cell.angle_alpha   90.00
_cell.angle_beta   90.00
_cell.angle_gamma   90.00
#
_symmetry.space_group_name_H-M   'P 1'
#
loop_
_entity.id
_entity.type
_entity.pdbx_description
1 polymer ?
#
loop_
_entity_poly.entity_id
_entity_poly.type
_entity_poly.pdbx_seq_one_letter_code
_entity_poly.pdbx_strand_id
1 'polypeptide(L)'
;LLGDFFPVFSWHTADVGWHNLSMIGDVSLAPLPGLEVFAQYGVDDIRLGSVNIGDDPIPTIDAYIIGLSFDRRLLKASFSFYLEGGYTHYLWGNFHEEYALSRAIYRYFMDRENRILPMTSPFGPGSRWIYGEIGWGNLNDVSASLFFQLIDKNSDANLTTTPYEASSKSF
;
A
#
# COMPACT_ATOMS: atom_id res chain seq x y z
N LEU A 1 15.35 -32.66 8.88
CA LEU A 1 14.20 -33.61 8.89
C LEU A 1 13.17 -33.23 9.98
N LEU A 2 12.80 -31.95 10.06
CA LEU A 2 11.71 -31.44 10.91
C LEU A 2 10.92 -30.35 10.16
N GLY A 3 10.94 -30.38 8.81
CA GLY A 3 10.40 -29.35 7.93
C GLY A 3 9.06 -29.71 7.27
N ASP A 4 8.50 -30.89 7.56
CA ASP A 4 7.35 -31.46 6.84
C ASP A 4 6.09 -31.61 7.70
N PHE A 5 5.88 -30.75 8.71
CA PHE A 5 4.66 -30.83 9.54
C PHE A 5 3.53 -29.89 9.11
N PHE A 6 3.73 -29.03 8.10
CA PHE A 6 2.67 -28.18 7.56
C PHE A 6 2.70 -28.18 6.02
N PRO A 7 1.66 -28.71 5.35
CA PRO A 7 1.61 -28.84 3.88
C PRO A 7 1.38 -27.49 3.14
N VAL A 8 1.64 -26.36 3.81
CA VAL A 8 1.45 -25.00 3.26
C VAL A 8 2.78 -24.24 3.17
N PHE A 9 3.85 -24.69 3.85
CA PHE A 9 5.18 -24.07 3.77
C PHE A 9 6.25 -25.13 3.58
N SER A 10 6.69 -25.31 2.32
CA SER A 10 7.94 -26.01 2.03
C SER A 10 9.09 -25.02 2.15
N TRP A 11 9.85 -25.10 3.24
CA TRP A 11 11.12 -24.36 3.42
C TRP A 11 12.25 -24.92 2.54
N HIS A 12 11.97 -25.93 1.71
CA HIS A 12 12.93 -26.55 0.78
C HIS A 12 12.91 -25.95 -0.63
N THR A 13 12.15 -24.87 -0.84
CA THR A 13 12.24 -24.00 -2.03
C THR A 13 13.04 -22.73 -1.69
N ALA A 14 14.17 -22.87 -1.00
CA ALA A 14 15.02 -21.76 -0.54
C ALA A 14 16.07 -21.31 -1.57
N ASP A 15 15.80 -21.52 -2.86
CA ASP A 15 16.49 -20.86 -3.98
C ASP A 15 15.53 -20.80 -5.18
N VAL A 16 14.39 -20.15 -4.95
CA VAL A 16 13.60 -19.57 -6.02
C VAL A 16 14.09 -18.12 -6.07
N GLY A 17 14.65 -17.68 -7.21
CA GLY A 17 15.41 -16.42 -7.31
C GLY A 17 14.65 -15.18 -6.84
N TRP A 18 15.23 -13.99 -6.93
CA TRP A 18 14.65 -12.75 -6.37
C TRP A 18 13.16 -12.56 -6.71
N HIS A 19 12.30 -12.82 -5.72
CA HIS A 19 10.85 -12.70 -5.81
C HIS A 19 10.41 -11.56 -4.91
N ASN A 20 9.59 -10.66 -5.47
CA ASN A 20 8.95 -9.60 -4.72
C ASN A 20 7.73 -10.21 -4.00
N LEU A 21 7.92 -10.63 -2.75
CA LEU A 21 6.86 -11.21 -1.92
C LEU A 21 6.28 -10.13 -1.02
N SER A 22 5.24 -9.46 -1.50
CA SER A 22 4.41 -8.61 -0.66
C SER A 22 3.27 -9.41 -0.02
N MET A 23 3.08 -9.31 1.29
CA MET A 23 1.88 -9.75 1.97
C MET A 23 1.03 -8.54 2.34
N ILE A 24 -0.25 -8.59 1.99
CA ILE A 24 -1.22 -7.53 2.27
C ILE A 24 -2.39 -8.16 3.02
N GLY A 25 -2.79 -7.54 4.12
CA GLY A 25 -3.98 -7.88 4.86
C GLY A 25 -4.84 -6.65 5.09
N ASP A 26 -6.15 -6.82 4.98
CA ASP A 26 -7.14 -5.79 5.23
C ASP A 26 -8.13 -6.23 6.31
N VAL A 27 -8.68 -5.24 7.00
CA VAL A 27 -9.75 -5.41 7.98
C VAL A 27 -10.73 -4.26 7.84
N SER A 28 -12.02 -4.60 7.81
CA SER A 28 -13.12 -3.63 7.78
C SER A 28 -14.13 -3.96 8.87
N LEU A 29 -14.59 -2.94 9.59
CA LEU A 29 -15.61 -3.06 10.62
C LEU A 29 -16.70 -2.01 10.37
N ALA A 30 -17.96 -2.44 10.45
CA ALA A 30 -19.12 -1.56 10.35
C ALA A 30 -19.79 -1.42 11.73
N PRO A 31 -19.28 -0.56 12.64
CA PRO A 31 -19.80 -0.47 14.00
C PRO A 31 -21.20 0.14 14.08
N LEU A 32 -21.60 0.91 13.08
CA LEU A 32 -22.91 1.56 12.99
C LEU A 32 -23.44 1.47 11.55
N PRO A 33 -24.77 1.45 11.32
CA PRO A 33 -25.31 1.49 9.98
C PRO A 33 -24.81 2.70 9.19
N GLY A 34 -24.18 2.43 8.05
CA GLY A 34 -23.63 3.43 7.18
C GLY A 34 -22.24 3.94 7.59
N LEU A 35 -21.65 3.51 8.71
CA LEU A 35 -20.25 3.82 9.07
C LEU A 35 -19.39 2.57 8.91
N GLU A 36 -18.30 2.69 8.18
CA GLU A 36 -17.26 1.68 8.05
C GLU A 36 -15.92 2.27 8.47
N VAL A 37 -15.15 1.49 9.22
CA VAL A 37 -13.76 1.76 9.57
C VAL A 37 -12.93 0.66 8.94
N PHE A 38 -11.95 1.05 8.14
CA PHE A 38 -11.11 0.11 7.42
C PHE A 38 -9.63 0.39 7.70
N ALA A 39 -8.84 -0.66 7.66
CA ALA A 39 -7.40 -0.57 7.66
C ALA A 39 -6.83 -1.64 6.72
N GLN A 40 -5.72 -1.32 6.09
CA GLN A 40 -4.93 -2.24 5.29
C GLN A 40 -3.47 -2.11 5.73
N TYR A 41 -2.81 -3.24 5.87
CA TYR A 41 -1.39 -3.33 6.21
C TYR A 41 -0.70 -4.21 5.18
N GLY A 42 0.39 -3.71 4.64
CA GLY A 42 1.25 -4.39 3.70
C GLY A 42 2.66 -4.51 4.26
N VAL A 43 3.28 -5.66 4.03
CA VAL A 43 4.70 -5.90 4.31
C VAL A 43 5.38 -6.56 3.13
N ASP A 44 6.60 -6.12 2.86
CA ASP A 44 7.53 -6.68 1.90
C ASP A 44 8.88 -6.86 2.61
N ASP A 45 9.70 -7.78 2.10
CA ASP A 45 11.03 -8.16 2.62
C ASP A 45 11.10 -8.31 4.15
N ILE A 46 10.29 -9.23 4.70
CA ILE A 46 10.09 -9.39 6.14
C ILE A 46 11.36 -9.95 6.80
N ARG A 47 11.99 -9.13 7.64
CA ARG A 47 13.12 -9.54 8.46
C ARG A 47 12.68 -10.12 9.81
N LEU A 48 12.77 -11.44 9.97
CA LEU A 48 12.52 -12.14 11.24
C LEU A 48 13.80 -12.19 12.11
N GLY A 49 14.28 -11.03 12.56
CA GLY A 49 15.53 -10.91 13.31
C GLY A 49 15.59 -11.64 14.67
N SER A 50 14.46 -12.11 15.22
CA SER A 50 14.41 -12.93 16.44
C SER A 50 14.62 -14.43 16.19
N VAL A 51 14.54 -14.87 14.94
CA VAL A 51 14.79 -16.25 14.51
C VAL A 51 15.75 -16.18 13.34
N ASN A 52 16.99 -15.74 13.61
CA ASN A 52 18.24 -15.81 12.80
C ASN A 52 18.17 -16.34 11.34
N ILE A 53 17.20 -15.85 10.56
CA ILE A 53 16.87 -16.24 9.19
C ILE A 53 16.50 -14.94 8.50
N GLY A 54 17.50 -14.32 7.88
CA GLY A 54 17.40 -13.08 7.13
C GLY A 54 18.77 -12.81 6.57
N ASP A 55 18.99 -13.23 5.33
CA ASP A 55 20.26 -13.10 4.59
C ASP A 55 20.43 -11.73 3.91
N ASP A 56 19.43 -10.84 3.96
CA ASP A 56 19.47 -9.53 3.29
C ASP A 56 19.62 -8.36 4.29
N PRO A 57 20.52 -7.37 4.05
CA PRO A 57 20.61 -6.15 4.85
C PRO A 57 19.34 -5.29 4.88
N ILE A 58 18.37 -5.52 4.00
CA ILE A 58 17.16 -4.70 3.83
C ILE A 58 16.21 -4.84 5.05
N PRO A 59 15.69 -3.74 5.60
CA PRO A 59 14.70 -3.79 6.68
C PRO A 59 13.32 -4.20 6.15
N THR A 60 12.46 -4.72 7.04
CA THR A 60 11.04 -4.94 6.73
C THR A 60 10.42 -3.67 6.15
N ILE A 61 9.86 -3.78 4.96
CA ILE A 61 9.28 -2.69 4.20
C ILE A 61 7.78 -2.70 4.45
N ASP A 62 7.26 -1.67 5.13
CA ASP A 62 5.86 -1.61 5.50
C ASP A 62 5.08 -0.52 4.75
N ALA A 63 3.78 -0.76 4.61
CA ALA A 63 2.82 0.25 4.20
C ALA A 63 1.52 0.03 4.95
N TYR A 64 0.79 1.12 5.20
CA TYR A 64 -0.53 1.02 5.80
C TYR A 64 -1.46 2.11 5.32
N ILE A 65 -2.74 1.77 5.33
CA ILE A 65 -3.85 2.68 5.12
C ILE A 65 -4.79 2.47 6.29
N ILE A 66 -5.31 3.57 6.82
CA ILE A 66 -6.43 3.56 7.76
C ILE A 66 -7.43 4.60 7.30
N GLY A 67 -8.70 4.27 7.38
CA GLY A 67 -9.72 5.21 7.02
C GLY A 67 -11.08 4.86 7.56
N LEU A 68 -11.99 5.74 7.25
CA LEU A 68 -13.38 5.67 7.62
C LEU A 68 -14.20 6.16 6.43
N SER A 69 -15.31 5.48 6.18
CA SER A 69 -16.33 5.89 5.23
C SER A 69 -17.66 5.95 5.95
N PHE A 70 -18.45 6.96 5.65
CA PHE A 70 -19.80 7.09 6.16
C PHE A 70 -20.75 7.48 5.05
N ASP A 71 -21.78 6.68 4.84
CA ASP A 71 -22.81 6.90 3.85
C ASP A 71 -24.19 6.77 4.47
N ARG A 72 -25.00 7.83 4.32
CA ARG A 72 -26.38 7.84 4.79
C ARG A 72 -27.32 8.44 3.75
N ARG A 73 -28.33 7.65 3.39
CA ARG A 73 -29.47 8.11 2.60
C ARG A 73 -30.63 8.49 3.51
N LEU A 74 -31.10 9.72 3.36
CA LEU A 74 -32.31 10.26 3.96
C LEU A 74 -33.40 10.35 2.86
N LEU A 75 -34.66 10.51 3.27
CA LEU A 75 -35.82 10.55 2.35
C LEU A 75 -35.67 11.52 1.17
N LYS A 76 -34.91 12.61 1.32
CA LYS A 76 -34.71 13.61 0.27
C LYS A 76 -33.26 14.02 0.01
N ALA A 77 -32.31 13.39 0.68
CA ALA A 77 -30.91 13.80 0.67
C ALA A 77 -29.99 12.61 0.89
N SER A 78 -28.78 12.66 0.37
CA SER A 78 -27.69 11.76 0.76
C SER A 78 -26.56 12.57 1.38
N PHE A 79 -25.86 11.93 2.31
CA PHE A 79 -24.64 12.45 2.89
C PHE A 79 -23.58 11.35 2.80
N SER A 80 -22.40 11.70 2.31
CA SER A 80 -21.23 10.84 2.31
C SER A 80 -20.05 11.56 2.98
N PHE A 81 -19.20 10.78 3.63
CA PHE A 81 -17.97 11.26 4.23
C PHE A 81 -16.91 10.17 4.08
N TYR A 82 -15.73 10.55 3.65
CA TYR A 82 -14.57 9.68 3.52
C TYR A 82 -13.37 10.38 4.13
N LEU A 83 -12.59 9.65 4.91
CA LEU A 83 -11.31 10.12 5.41
C LEU A 83 -10.34 8.94 5.41
N GLU A 84 -9.18 9.13 4.80
CA GLU A 84 -8.12 8.15 4.70
C GLU A 84 -6.79 8.80 5.07
N GLY A 85 -6.01 8.10 5.88
CA GLY A 85 -4.60 8.39 6.08
C GLY A 85 -3.78 7.18 5.69
N GLY A 86 -2.61 7.41 5.11
CA GLY A 86 -1.74 6.31 4.75
C GLY A 86 -0.26 6.65 4.76
N TYR A 87 0.52 5.59 4.66
CA TYR A 87 1.98 5.58 4.71
C TYR A 87 2.55 4.49 3.83
N THR A 88 3.71 4.76 3.24
CA THR A 88 4.54 3.78 2.56
C THR A 88 6.00 4.02 2.91
N HIS A 89 6.74 2.94 3.19
CA HIS A 89 8.20 2.95 3.33
C HIS A 89 8.92 3.39 2.02
N TYR A 90 10.16 3.90 2.06
CA TYR A 90 10.92 4.39 0.87
C TYR A 90 11.23 3.28 -0.11
N LEU A 91 11.24 2.03 0.38
CA LEU A 91 11.44 0.85 -0.46
C LEU A 91 10.11 0.20 -0.88
N TRP A 92 8.95 0.74 -0.50
CA TRP A 92 7.67 0.13 -0.85
C TRP A 92 7.47 0.12 -2.38
N GLY A 93 7.45 -1.10 -2.95
CA GLY A 93 7.40 -1.32 -4.41
C GLY A 93 8.75 -1.20 -5.13
N ASN A 94 9.85 -0.91 -4.41
CA ASN A 94 11.22 -1.06 -4.91
C ASN A 94 11.66 -2.53 -4.87
N PHE A 95 12.72 -2.84 -5.60
CA PHE A 95 13.27 -4.19 -5.82
C PHE A 95 14.64 -4.01 -6.52
N HIS A 96 15.47 -5.05 -6.52
CA HIS A 96 16.78 -5.01 -7.18
C HIS A 96 16.70 -4.74 -8.70
N GLU A 97 17.44 -3.75 -9.20
CA GLU A 97 17.41 -3.30 -10.60
C GLU A 97 17.63 -4.43 -11.62
N GLU A 98 18.49 -5.41 -11.29
CA GLU A 98 18.82 -6.58 -12.09
C GLU A 98 17.61 -7.48 -12.38
N TYR A 99 16.54 -7.36 -11.57
CA TYR A 99 15.33 -8.15 -11.64
C TYR A 99 14.11 -7.27 -11.98
N ALA A 100 14.26 -6.36 -12.94
CA ALA A 100 13.21 -5.41 -13.33
C ALA A 100 11.82 -6.03 -13.64
N LEU A 101 11.75 -7.32 -13.97
CA LEU A 101 10.52 -8.08 -14.20
C LEU A 101 9.86 -8.64 -12.93
N SER A 102 10.53 -8.62 -11.77
CA SER A 102 9.95 -8.98 -10.47
C SER A 102 9.14 -7.85 -9.83
N ARG A 103 9.10 -6.66 -10.47
CA ARG A 103 8.25 -5.54 -10.05
C ARG A 103 6.77 -5.92 -10.06
N ALA A 104 6.07 -5.77 -8.93
CA ALA A 104 4.60 -5.63 -8.89
C ALA A 104 4.15 -4.24 -9.41
N ILE A 105 4.63 -3.87 -10.60
CA ILE A 105 4.35 -2.60 -11.26
C ILE A 105 3.73 -2.91 -12.61
N TYR A 106 2.49 -2.47 -12.83
CA TYR A 106 1.97 -2.37 -14.19
C TYR A 106 2.74 -1.26 -14.92
N ARG A 107 3.49 -1.64 -15.94
CA ARG A 107 4.13 -0.71 -16.87
C ARG A 107 3.12 -0.39 -17.96
N TYR A 108 2.54 0.80 -17.93
CA TYR A 108 1.69 1.27 -19.02
C TYR A 108 2.57 2.02 -20.02
N PHE A 109 2.76 1.43 -21.20
CA PHE A 109 3.43 2.10 -22.32
C PHE A 109 2.47 3.15 -22.89
N MET A 110 2.85 4.43 -22.79
CA MET A 110 2.17 5.56 -23.44
C MET A 110 3.16 6.19 -24.43
N ASP A 111 2.65 6.76 -25.52
CA ASP A 111 3.42 7.24 -26.69
C ASP A 111 4.56 8.25 -26.40
N ARG A 112 4.70 8.77 -25.16
CA ARG A 112 5.74 9.76 -24.81
C ARG A 112 6.47 9.55 -23.49
N GLU A 113 5.89 8.87 -22.50
CA GLU A 113 6.55 8.57 -21.22
C GLU A 113 5.98 7.28 -20.59
N ASN A 114 6.85 6.41 -20.07
CA ASN A 114 6.42 5.24 -19.31
C ASN A 114 5.89 5.70 -17.94
N ARG A 115 4.61 5.47 -17.66
CA ARG A 115 4.04 5.67 -16.32
C ARG A 115 4.04 4.35 -15.57
N ILE A 116 4.63 4.39 -14.38
CA ILE A 116 4.67 3.28 -13.42
C ILE A 116 3.52 3.54 -12.43
N LEU A 117 2.54 2.64 -12.41
CA LEU A 117 1.46 2.67 -11.42
C LEU A 117 1.80 1.64 -10.33
N PRO A 118 2.09 2.07 -9.09
CA PRO A 118 2.29 1.14 -8.00
C PRO A 118 0.95 0.47 -7.70
N MET A 119 0.89 -0.87 -7.70
CA MET A 119 -0.34 -1.61 -7.43
C MET A 119 -0.79 -1.56 -5.96
N THR A 120 0.04 -0.99 -5.09
CA THR A 120 -0.08 -1.07 -3.64
C THR A 120 -0.28 0.29 -2.96
N SER A 121 -0.06 1.41 -3.68
CA SER A 121 -0.37 2.76 -3.21
C SER A 121 -0.41 3.74 -4.39
N PRO A 122 -1.38 4.67 -4.46
CA PRO A 122 -1.43 5.69 -5.52
C PRO A 122 -0.27 6.70 -5.45
N PHE A 123 0.49 6.74 -4.35
CA PHE A 123 1.55 7.73 -4.12
C PHE A 123 2.98 7.20 -4.30
N GLY A 124 3.16 5.89 -4.42
CA GLY A 124 4.49 5.27 -4.55
C GLY A 124 5.26 5.25 -3.23
N PRO A 125 6.58 4.98 -3.25
CA PRO A 125 7.40 4.85 -2.06
C PRO A 125 7.52 6.14 -1.27
N GLY A 126 7.82 6.01 0.02
CA GLY A 126 8.25 7.11 0.89
C GLY A 126 7.24 8.26 0.99
N SER A 127 5.97 7.92 1.20
CA SER A 127 4.85 8.86 1.17
C SER A 127 4.03 8.76 2.46
N ARG A 128 3.57 9.89 2.98
CA ARG A 128 2.42 9.97 3.91
C ARG A 128 1.36 10.83 3.29
N TRP A 129 0.10 10.47 3.53
CA TRP A 129 -1.00 11.29 3.05
C TRP A 129 -2.16 11.29 4.01
N ILE A 130 -2.97 12.32 3.87
CA ILE A 130 -4.33 12.40 4.38
C ILE A 130 -5.20 12.88 3.23
N TYR A 131 -6.27 12.15 2.97
CA TYR A 131 -7.30 12.49 2.00
C TYR A 131 -8.65 12.50 2.69
N GLY A 132 -9.49 13.49 2.41
CA GLY A 132 -10.86 13.50 2.89
C GLY A 132 -11.81 14.07 1.88
N GLU A 133 -13.03 13.55 1.87
CA GLU A 133 -14.13 14.00 1.02
C GLU A 133 -15.42 14.05 1.83
N ILE A 134 -16.21 15.10 1.64
CA ILE A 134 -17.56 15.22 2.16
C ILE A 134 -18.49 15.45 0.99
N GLY A 135 -19.51 14.62 0.84
CA GLY A 135 -20.49 14.69 -0.23
C GLY A 135 -21.91 14.90 0.28
N TRP A 136 -22.69 15.61 -0.52
CA TRP A 136 -24.12 15.84 -0.32
C TRP A 136 -24.83 15.61 -1.64
N GLY A 137 -25.98 14.92 -1.61
CA GLY A 137 -26.83 14.73 -2.77
C GLY A 137 -28.31 14.98 -2.44
N ASN A 138 -29.13 15.15 -3.47
CA ASN A 138 -30.58 15.27 -3.34
C ASN A 138 -31.33 14.38 -4.35
N LEU A 139 -32.66 14.39 -4.28
CA LEU A 139 -33.55 13.59 -5.15
C LEU A 139 -33.57 13.99 -6.62
N ASN A 140 -33.00 15.14 -6.98
CA ASN A 140 -32.94 15.62 -8.36
C ASN A 140 -31.60 15.26 -9.02
N ASP A 141 -30.90 14.26 -8.48
CA ASP A 141 -29.56 13.83 -8.90
C ASP A 141 -28.51 14.94 -8.89
N VAL A 142 -28.73 16.00 -8.09
CA VAL A 142 -27.72 17.03 -7.86
C VAL A 142 -26.88 16.61 -6.67
N SER A 143 -25.58 16.48 -6.90
CA SER A 143 -24.59 16.24 -5.86
C SER A 143 -23.53 17.34 -5.82
N ALA A 144 -23.02 17.63 -4.63
CA ALA A 144 -21.85 18.45 -4.41
C ALA A 144 -20.90 17.69 -3.48
N SER A 145 -19.60 17.80 -3.71
CA SER A 145 -18.60 17.33 -2.76
C SER A 145 -17.48 18.34 -2.56
N LEU A 146 -16.88 18.28 -1.39
CA LEU A 146 -15.69 19.01 -1.02
C LEU A 146 -14.62 17.99 -0.63
N PHE A 147 -13.47 18.04 -1.30
CA PHE A 147 -12.35 17.19 -0.98
C PHE A 147 -11.12 18.01 -0.59
N PHE A 148 -10.25 17.40 0.21
CA PHE A 148 -8.92 17.90 0.51
C PHE A 148 -7.90 16.77 0.47
N GLN A 149 -6.67 17.12 0.16
CA GLN A 149 -5.56 16.18 0.11
C GLN A 149 -4.30 16.87 0.61
N LEU A 150 -3.61 16.22 1.56
CA LEU A 150 -2.30 16.59 2.05
C LEU A 150 -1.38 15.41 1.83
N ILE A 151 -0.25 15.63 1.16
CA ILE A 151 0.74 14.58 0.88
C ILE A 151 2.11 15.14 1.27
N ASP A 152 2.85 14.34 2.02
CA ASP A 152 4.27 14.52 2.28
C ASP A 152 5.03 13.38 1.60
N LYS A 153 6.04 13.70 0.80
CA LYS A 153 6.84 12.72 0.05
C LYS A 153 8.31 12.93 0.29
N ASN A 154 9.02 11.84 0.49
CA ASN A 154 10.47 11.80 0.36
C ASN A 154 10.84 11.94 -1.12
N SER A 155 11.38 13.10 -1.50
CA SER A 155 11.82 13.39 -2.87
C SER A 155 12.97 12.50 -3.34
N ASP A 156 13.70 11.88 -2.41
CA ASP A 156 14.84 11.00 -2.68
C ASP A 156 14.42 9.52 -2.79
N ALA A 157 13.12 9.23 -2.64
CA ALA A 157 12.51 7.92 -2.81
C ALA A 157 11.74 7.86 -4.15
N ASN A 158 12.10 6.90 -5.00
CA ASN A 158 11.56 6.72 -6.34
C ASN A 158 11.68 5.25 -6.76
N LEU A 159 10.63 4.73 -7.40
CA LEU A 159 10.55 3.34 -7.90
C LEU A 159 11.61 2.96 -8.94
N THR A 160 12.30 3.93 -9.52
CA THR A 160 13.29 3.69 -10.59
C THR A 160 14.72 4.02 -10.23
N THR A 161 14.95 4.92 -9.27
CA THR A 161 16.29 5.41 -8.97
C THR A 161 16.71 5.17 -7.53
N THR A 162 15.80 4.73 -6.65
CA THR A 162 16.17 4.39 -5.29
C THR A 162 16.85 3.03 -5.30
N PRO A 163 18.12 2.94 -4.86
CA PRO A 163 18.78 1.66 -4.73
C PRO A 163 18.04 0.83 -3.68
N TYR A 164 17.85 -0.45 -3.97
CA TYR A 164 17.20 -1.40 -3.07
C TYR A 164 18.22 -1.88 -2.03
N GLU A 165 18.52 -0.99 -1.08
CA GLU A 165 19.50 -1.19 -0.01
C GLU A 165 19.06 -0.48 1.27
N ALA A 166 19.55 -0.96 2.41
CA ALA A 166 19.27 -0.32 3.70
C ALA A 166 19.89 1.08 3.77
N SER A 167 19.06 2.08 4.07
CA SER A 167 19.48 3.48 4.17
C SER A 167 18.87 4.17 5.39
N SER A 168 19.50 5.25 5.83
CA SER A 168 18.97 6.15 6.87
C SER A 168 17.93 7.15 6.32
N LYS A 169 17.52 7.02 5.05
CA LYS A 169 16.46 7.84 4.45
C LYS A 169 15.17 7.69 5.26
N SER A 170 14.47 8.80 5.47
CA SER A 170 13.18 8.81 6.17
C SER A 170 12.02 8.58 5.20
N PHE A 171 10.98 7.89 5.70
CA PHE A 171 9.82 7.33 4.99
C PHE A 171 10.23 6.23 4.05
#